data_AF-A0A1H3XNA0-F1
#
_entry.id   AF-A0A1H3XNA0-F1
#
_cell.length_a   1.000
_cell.length_b   1.000
_cell.length_c   1.000
_cell.angle_alpha   90.00
_cell.angle_beta   90.00
_cell.angle_gamma   90.00
#
_symmetry.space_group_name_H-M   'P 1'
#
loop_
_entity.id
_entity.type
_entity.pdbx_description
1 polymer ?
#
loop_
_entity_poly.entity_id
_entity_poly.type
_entity_poly.pdbx_seq_one_letter_code
_entity_poly.pdbx_strand_id
1 'polypeptide(L)'
;MTKTKIGLAGIGKLGSALMSQWAKHDITIGVYHPNQAKAESFISYYPNGFLLKETDITQLDVMLLALPAKRIIPFIQERKDTDTLFINMATSLSTEEVRREFPDKKIAGLKFMGHAADLSEHGNGLFITEQQLPAALLNVFRYVGEVKNDDEDVVIKVNKMATYQAIKAAVEIEKEFERKHLPMEYKERALTSLAPEVIRSYSQGKLGHFGQEIAKEFKGKL
;
A
#
# COMPACT_ATOMS: atom_id res chain seq x y z
N MET A 1 27.50 -5.36 12.31
CA MET A 1 26.09 -5.83 12.30
C MET A 1 25.78 -6.27 10.88
N THR A 2 25.32 -7.51 10.69
CA THR A 2 24.92 -8.01 9.37
C THR A 2 23.70 -7.24 8.87
N LYS A 3 23.74 -6.76 7.62
CA LYS A 3 22.62 -6.05 6.98
C LYS A 3 21.50 -7.06 6.73
N THR A 4 20.30 -6.80 7.26
CA THR A 4 19.11 -7.65 7.06
C THR A 4 18.79 -7.78 5.58
N LYS A 5 18.62 -9.00 5.10
CA LYS A 5 18.26 -9.33 3.72
C LYS A 5 16.75 -9.35 3.57
N ILE A 6 16.21 -8.33 2.92
CA ILE A 6 14.78 -8.17 2.68
C ILE A 6 14.47 -8.37 1.20
N GLY A 7 13.52 -9.25 0.92
CA GLY A 7 12.96 -9.47 -0.41
C GLY A 7 11.55 -8.91 -0.56
N LEU A 8 11.15 -8.69 -1.80
CA LEU A 8 9.83 -8.29 -2.22
C LEU A 8 9.34 -9.24 -3.32
N ALA A 9 8.21 -9.89 -3.09
CA ALA A 9 7.45 -10.60 -4.10
C ALA A 9 6.19 -9.77 -4.43
N GLY A 10 6.06 -9.39 -5.70
CA GLY A 10 4.94 -8.60 -6.20
C GLY A 10 5.34 -7.21 -6.69
N ILE A 11 5.45 -7.07 -8.01
CA ILE A 11 5.83 -5.84 -8.72
C ILE A 11 4.59 -5.05 -9.22
N GLY A 12 3.46 -5.23 -8.56
CA GLY A 12 2.21 -4.51 -8.85
C GLY A 12 2.20 -3.12 -8.22
N LYS A 13 1.03 -2.46 -8.18
CA LYS A 13 0.88 -1.08 -7.69
C LYS A 13 1.54 -0.83 -6.33
N LEU A 14 1.27 -1.67 -5.33
CA LEU A 14 1.84 -1.51 -3.99
C LEU A 14 3.36 -1.74 -4.00
N GLY A 15 3.84 -2.83 -4.61
CA GLY A 15 5.27 -3.12 -4.68
C GLY A 15 6.07 -2.02 -5.39
N SER A 16 5.56 -1.48 -6.49
CA SER A 16 6.16 -0.32 -7.18
C SER A 16 6.18 0.93 -6.30
N ALA A 17 5.11 1.21 -5.56
CA ALA A 17 5.05 2.36 -4.66
C ALA A 17 6.06 2.25 -3.51
N LEU A 18 6.19 1.05 -2.92
CA LEU A 18 7.20 0.76 -1.89
C LEU A 18 8.62 0.96 -2.45
N MET A 19 8.92 0.35 -3.60
CA MET A 19 10.23 0.46 -4.24
C MET A 19 10.58 1.90 -4.62
N SER A 20 9.60 2.68 -5.11
CA SER A 20 9.79 4.09 -5.43
C SER A 20 10.20 4.92 -4.21
N GLN A 21 9.61 4.65 -3.04
CA GLN A 21 9.99 5.34 -1.80
C GLN A 21 11.35 4.86 -1.28
N TRP A 22 11.62 3.55 -1.29
CA TRP A 22 12.92 3.00 -0.89
C TRP A 22 14.08 3.45 -1.78
N ALA A 23 13.84 3.64 -3.08
CA ALA A 23 14.83 4.11 -4.03
C ALA A 23 15.32 5.52 -3.71
N LYS A 24 14.46 6.40 -3.20
CA LYS A 24 14.82 7.77 -2.76
C LYS A 24 15.81 7.78 -1.58
N HIS A 25 15.97 6.64 -0.90
CA HIS A 25 16.78 6.50 0.31
C HIS A 25 17.82 5.37 0.18
N ASP A 26 18.10 4.90 -1.03
CA ASP A 26 19.08 3.84 -1.33
C ASP A 26 18.89 2.55 -0.51
N ILE A 27 17.64 2.23 -0.15
CA ILE A 27 17.34 1.05 0.65
C ILE A 27 17.32 -0.18 -0.24
N THR A 28 18.34 -1.03 -0.09
CA THR A 28 18.52 -2.22 -0.91
C THR A 28 17.42 -3.26 -0.67
N ILE A 29 16.72 -3.67 -1.74
CA ILE A 29 15.63 -4.66 -1.68
C ILE A 29 15.80 -5.69 -2.79
N GLY A 30 15.74 -6.98 -2.45
CA GLY A 30 15.72 -8.05 -3.43
C GLY A 30 14.33 -8.18 -4.06
N VAL A 31 14.21 -8.34 -5.38
CA VAL A 31 12.93 -8.44 -6.07
C VAL A 31 12.80 -9.81 -6.71
N TYR A 32 11.72 -10.51 -6.34
CA TYR A 32 11.34 -11.77 -6.94
C TYR A 32 10.13 -11.62 -7.85
N HIS A 33 10.21 -12.26 -9.02
CA HIS A 33 9.07 -12.52 -9.88
C HIS A 33 9.23 -13.88 -10.58
N PRO A 34 8.15 -14.68 -10.76
CA PRO A 34 8.24 -15.99 -11.42
C PRO A 34 8.79 -15.91 -12.85
N ASN A 35 8.48 -14.81 -13.56
CA ASN A 35 9.14 -14.45 -14.82
C ASN A 35 10.30 -13.51 -14.51
N GLN A 36 11.54 -14.01 -14.62
CA GLN A 36 12.77 -13.28 -14.29
C GLN A 36 12.97 -12.03 -15.17
N ALA A 37 12.64 -12.09 -16.47
CA ALA A 37 12.72 -10.93 -17.36
C ALA A 37 11.83 -9.77 -16.90
N LYS A 38 10.68 -10.07 -16.27
CA LYS A 38 9.84 -9.02 -15.65
C LYS A 38 10.47 -8.43 -14.38
N ALA A 39 11.15 -9.23 -13.56
CA ALA A 39 11.88 -8.71 -12.41
C ALA A 39 13.08 -7.85 -12.86
N GLU A 40 13.85 -8.29 -13.86
CA GLU A 40 14.95 -7.54 -14.46
C GLU A 40 14.48 -6.19 -15.03
N SER A 41 13.42 -6.21 -15.84
CA SER A 41 12.81 -4.98 -16.35
C SER A 41 12.25 -4.09 -15.25
N PHE A 42 11.85 -4.65 -14.11
CA PHE A 42 11.34 -3.85 -13.00
C PHE A 42 12.49 -3.18 -12.24
N ILE A 43 13.54 -3.92 -11.88
CA ILE A 43 14.68 -3.37 -11.15
C ILE A 43 15.52 -2.39 -11.98
N SER A 44 15.43 -2.41 -13.32
CA SER A 44 16.09 -1.37 -14.15
C SER A 44 15.57 0.04 -13.88
N TYR A 45 14.35 0.18 -13.31
CA TYR A 45 13.81 1.47 -12.86
C TYR A 45 14.23 1.84 -11.43
N TYR A 46 14.82 0.91 -10.67
CA TYR A 46 15.10 1.06 -9.23
C TYR A 46 16.53 0.60 -8.92
N PRO A 47 17.51 1.52 -8.84
CA PRO A 47 18.93 1.16 -8.64
C PRO A 47 19.21 0.50 -7.29
N ASN A 48 18.29 0.63 -6.33
CA ASN A 48 18.34 -0.07 -5.04
C ASN A 48 17.82 -1.52 -5.11
N GLY A 49 17.27 -1.95 -6.25
CA GLY A 49 16.74 -3.29 -6.47
C GLY A 49 17.82 -4.27 -6.95
N PHE A 50 17.76 -5.52 -6.51
CA PHE A 50 18.53 -6.61 -7.09
C PHE A 50 17.66 -7.84 -7.34
N LEU A 51 18.05 -8.66 -8.32
CA LEU A 51 17.26 -9.83 -8.73
C LEU A 51 17.35 -10.95 -7.69
N LEU A 52 16.21 -11.51 -7.31
CA LEU A 52 16.12 -12.74 -6.52
C LEU A 52 15.68 -13.91 -7.40
N LYS A 53 16.42 -15.01 -7.27
CA LYS A 53 16.03 -16.34 -7.75
C LYS A 53 15.26 -17.08 -6.67
N GLU A 54 14.61 -18.18 -7.06
CA GLU A 54 13.87 -19.03 -6.13
C GLU A 54 14.73 -19.52 -4.96
N THR A 55 15.98 -19.90 -5.26
CA THR A 55 16.97 -20.37 -4.27
C THR A 55 17.42 -19.30 -3.29
N ASP A 56 17.26 -18.02 -3.62
CA ASP A 56 17.73 -16.92 -2.78
C ASP A 56 16.72 -16.61 -1.67
N ILE A 57 15.45 -16.97 -1.86
CA ILE A 57 14.35 -16.66 -0.94
C ILE A 57 14.55 -17.32 0.42
N THR A 58 15.10 -18.53 0.44
CA THR A 58 15.35 -19.28 1.69
C THR A 58 16.49 -18.70 2.52
N GLN A 59 17.29 -17.79 1.93
CA GLN A 59 18.41 -17.11 2.59
C GLN A 59 18.06 -15.68 3.04
N LEU A 60 16.81 -15.25 2.87
CA LEU A 60 16.34 -13.95 3.32
C LEU A 60 16.00 -13.99 4.81
N ASP A 61 16.11 -12.84 5.46
CA ASP A 61 15.55 -12.68 6.81
C ASP A 61 14.04 -12.41 6.71
N VAL A 62 13.62 -11.63 5.71
CA VAL A 62 12.23 -11.20 5.49
C VAL A 62 11.86 -11.25 4.01
N MET A 63 10.67 -11.75 3.70
CA MET A 63 10.07 -11.68 2.37
C MET A 63 8.71 -10.97 2.43
N LEU A 64 8.62 -9.80 1.81
CA LEU A 64 7.40 -9.01 1.70
C LEU A 64 6.51 -9.55 0.57
N LEU A 65 5.26 -9.87 0.89
CA LEU A 65 4.30 -10.43 -0.07
C LEU A 65 3.30 -9.34 -0.49
N ALA A 66 3.73 -8.47 -1.41
CA ALA A 66 2.87 -7.50 -2.10
C ALA A 66 2.13 -8.16 -3.28
N LEU A 67 1.58 -9.35 -3.03
CA LEU A 67 0.89 -10.19 -4.02
C LEU A 67 -0.63 -10.06 -3.88
N PRO A 68 -1.40 -10.36 -4.93
CA PRO A 68 -2.83 -10.61 -4.77
C PRO A 68 -3.07 -11.71 -3.73
N ALA A 69 -4.10 -11.55 -2.88
CA ALA A 69 -4.45 -12.51 -1.81
C ALA A 69 -4.39 -13.98 -2.26
N LYS A 70 -5.04 -14.29 -3.39
CA LYS A 70 -5.08 -15.65 -3.97
C LYS A 70 -3.73 -16.26 -4.36
N ARG A 71 -2.64 -15.48 -4.35
CA ARG A 71 -1.28 -15.92 -4.72
C ARG A 71 -0.38 -16.12 -3.50
N ILE A 72 -0.78 -15.64 -2.32
CA ILE A 72 0.06 -15.71 -1.11
C ILE A 72 0.23 -17.16 -0.63
N ILE A 73 -0.87 -17.90 -0.46
CA ILE A 73 -0.82 -19.29 0.00
C ILE A 73 0.00 -20.16 -0.98
N PRO A 74 -0.28 -20.18 -2.31
CA PRO A 74 0.54 -20.92 -3.26
C PRO A 74 2.02 -20.53 -3.22
N PHE A 75 2.33 -19.24 -3.05
CA PHE A 75 3.71 -18.78 -2.95
C PHE A 75 4.40 -19.36 -1.71
N ILE A 76 3.77 -19.37 -0.54
CA ILE A 76 4.40 -19.91 0.67
C ILE A 76 4.55 -21.45 0.56
N GLN A 77 3.55 -22.14 0.01
CA GLN A 77 3.52 -23.60 -0.09
C GLN A 77 4.67 -24.19 -0.91
N GLU A 78 5.14 -23.49 -1.95
CA GLU A 78 6.25 -23.93 -2.78
C GLU A 78 7.61 -23.95 -2.04
N ARG A 79 7.71 -23.33 -0.86
CA ARG A 79 8.96 -23.09 -0.15
C ARG A 79 9.07 -23.95 1.11
N LYS A 80 9.75 -25.09 0.97
CA LYS A 80 10.09 -25.99 2.10
C LYS A 80 11.26 -25.43 2.90
N ASP A 81 11.27 -25.73 4.21
CA ASP A 81 12.39 -25.51 5.13
C ASP A 81 13.12 -24.17 5.00
N THR A 82 12.52 -23.13 5.59
CA THR A 82 13.09 -21.78 5.57
C THR A 82 12.80 -21.05 6.86
N ASP A 83 13.82 -20.32 7.35
CA ASP A 83 13.71 -19.41 8.48
C ASP A 83 13.21 -18.02 8.11
N THR A 84 12.94 -17.76 6.82
CA THR A 84 12.45 -16.49 6.29
C THR A 84 11.11 -16.13 6.93
N LEU A 85 11.00 -14.89 7.42
CA LEU A 85 9.73 -14.31 7.85
C LEU A 85 8.95 -13.82 6.63
N PHE A 86 7.79 -14.42 6.36
CA PHE A 86 6.88 -13.97 5.31
C PHE A 86 5.94 -12.88 5.85
N ILE A 87 5.86 -11.75 5.16
CA ILE A 87 4.99 -10.63 5.52
C ILE A 87 3.81 -10.56 4.56
N ASN A 88 2.63 -10.93 5.05
CA ASN A 88 1.38 -10.83 4.29
C ASN A 88 0.89 -9.38 4.21
N MET A 89 1.04 -8.75 3.05
CA MET A 89 0.56 -7.38 2.82
C MET A 89 -0.82 -7.30 2.15
N ALA A 90 -1.45 -8.43 1.83
CA ALA A 90 -2.76 -8.43 1.20
C ALA A 90 -3.85 -8.03 2.21
N THR A 91 -4.54 -6.93 1.92
CA THR A 91 -5.63 -6.40 2.77
C THR A 91 -6.79 -7.38 2.89
N SER A 92 -7.11 -8.15 1.85
CA SER A 92 -8.27 -9.05 1.83
C SER A 92 -7.98 -10.47 2.31
N LEU A 93 -6.76 -10.76 2.80
CA LEU A 93 -6.37 -12.08 3.31
C LEU A 93 -5.87 -11.93 4.74
N SER A 94 -6.58 -12.52 5.68
CA SER A 94 -6.21 -12.53 7.10
C SER A 94 -4.86 -13.20 7.29
N THR A 95 -3.98 -12.58 8.07
CA THR A 95 -2.69 -13.20 8.43
C THR A 95 -2.89 -14.46 9.26
N GLU A 96 -3.90 -14.50 10.15
CA GLU A 96 -4.22 -15.71 10.94
C GLU A 96 -4.70 -16.88 10.08
N GLU A 97 -5.39 -16.62 8.96
CA GLU A 97 -5.70 -17.66 7.98
C GLU A 97 -4.43 -18.27 7.36
N VAL A 98 -3.47 -17.43 6.97
CA VAL A 98 -2.19 -17.90 6.41
C VAL A 98 -1.38 -18.67 7.45
N ARG A 99 -1.38 -18.23 8.72
CA ARG A 99 -0.68 -18.92 9.81
C ARG A 99 -1.29 -20.28 10.13
N ARG A 100 -2.61 -20.43 10.07
CA ARG A 100 -3.28 -21.74 10.25
C ARG A 100 -2.93 -22.74 9.17
N GLU A 101 -2.77 -22.27 7.93
CA GLU A 101 -2.35 -23.13 6.81
C GLU A 101 -0.87 -23.56 6.93
N PHE A 102 -0.02 -22.71 7.51
CA PHE A 102 1.43 -22.95 7.61
C PHE A 102 1.95 -22.74 9.05
N PRO A 103 1.57 -23.60 10.02
CA PRO A 103 1.93 -23.41 11.43
C PRO A 103 3.44 -23.44 11.70
N ASP A 104 4.21 -24.13 10.84
CA ASP A 104 5.67 -24.27 10.97
C ASP A 104 6.45 -23.12 10.29
N LYS A 105 5.75 -22.13 9.71
CA LYS A 105 6.38 -20.99 9.02
C LYS A 105 6.28 -19.71 9.85
N LYS A 106 7.33 -18.90 9.79
CA LYS A 106 7.31 -17.54 10.37
C LYS A 106 6.49 -16.64 9.46
N ILE A 107 5.31 -16.24 9.91
CA ILE A 107 4.39 -15.38 9.17
C ILE A 107 3.91 -14.25 10.08
N ALA A 108 3.94 -13.03 9.55
CA ALA A 108 3.31 -11.85 10.15
C ALA A 108 2.58 -11.05 9.07
N GLY A 109 1.72 -10.12 9.47
CA GLY A 109 1.01 -9.25 8.57
C GLY A 109 1.48 -7.82 8.67
N LEU A 110 1.37 -7.10 7.55
CA LEU A 110 1.65 -5.67 7.49
C LEU A 110 0.78 -5.05 6.41
N LYS A 111 -0.41 -4.59 6.81
CA LYS A 111 -1.48 -4.15 5.92
C LYS A 111 -1.36 -2.66 5.65
N PHE A 112 -1.40 -2.29 4.38
CA PHE A 112 -1.35 -0.88 3.99
C PHE A 112 -2.75 -0.23 4.03
N MET A 113 -2.88 0.83 4.81
CA MET A 113 -4.05 1.71 4.85
C MET A 113 -3.81 2.90 3.90
N GLY A 114 -4.53 2.93 2.78
CA GLY A 114 -4.37 3.97 1.77
C GLY A 114 -4.38 3.45 0.34
N HIS A 115 -4.01 4.33 -0.59
CA HIS A 115 -3.97 4.04 -2.02
C HIS A 115 -2.52 4.05 -2.54
N ALA A 116 -2.14 3.07 -3.35
CA ALA A 116 -0.74 2.89 -3.78
C ALA A 116 -0.21 4.08 -4.60
N ALA A 117 -1.06 4.78 -5.36
CA ALA A 117 -0.65 5.98 -6.09
C ALA A 117 -0.25 7.11 -5.14
N ASP A 118 -1.04 7.35 -4.08
CA ASP A 118 -0.75 8.36 -3.06
C ASP A 118 0.55 8.02 -2.31
N LEU A 119 0.75 6.74 -1.97
CA LEU A 119 2.01 6.27 -1.40
C LEU A 119 3.21 6.51 -2.33
N SER A 120 3.06 6.27 -3.63
CA SER A 120 4.14 6.45 -4.60
C SER A 120 4.52 7.93 -4.76
N GLU A 121 3.54 8.82 -4.73
CA GLU A 121 3.73 10.25 -4.97
C GLU A 121 4.22 10.96 -3.70
N HIS A 122 3.52 10.76 -2.58
CA HIS A 122 3.70 11.56 -1.36
C HIS A 122 4.44 10.81 -0.25
N GLY A 123 4.55 9.48 -0.33
CA GLY A 123 5.08 8.68 0.77
C GLY A 123 4.14 8.70 1.98
N ASN A 124 4.71 8.65 3.19
CA ASN A 124 3.97 8.75 4.45
C ASN A 124 2.81 7.74 4.58
N GLY A 125 3.04 6.50 4.14
CA GLY A 125 2.06 5.42 4.27
C GLY A 125 1.75 5.09 5.72
N LEU A 126 0.56 4.56 5.98
CA LEU A 126 0.22 3.98 7.27
C LEU A 126 0.06 2.48 7.12
N PHE A 127 0.82 1.71 7.88
CA PHE A 127 0.81 0.26 7.88
C PHE A 127 0.36 -0.27 9.23
N ILE A 128 -0.50 -1.27 9.22
CA ILE A 128 -1.06 -1.91 10.43
C ILE A 128 -0.54 -3.33 10.53
N THR A 129 -0.16 -3.73 11.75
CA THR A 129 0.23 -5.10 12.09
C THR A 129 -0.34 -5.47 13.45
N GLU A 130 -0.61 -6.76 13.66
CA GLU A 130 -0.96 -7.29 14.99
C GLU A 130 0.24 -7.95 15.67
N GLN A 131 1.35 -8.13 14.95
CA GLN A 131 2.51 -8.88 15.42
C GLN A 131 3.70 -7.96 15.67
N GLN A 132 4.54 -8.34 16.64
CA GLN A 132 5.84 -7.69 16.83
C GLN A 132 6.75 -7.99 15.64
N LEU A 133 7.06 -6.95 14.86
CA LEU A 133 7.94 -7.06 13.70
C LEU A 133 9.42 -6.88 14.09
N PRO A 134 10.36 -7.49 13.34
CA PRO A 134 11.79 -7.26 13.55
C PRO A 134 12.16 -5.78 13.41
N ALA A 135 13.01 -5.27 14.30
CA ALA A 135 13.44 -3.87 14.29
C ALA A 135 14.07 -3.45 12.94
N ALA A 136 14.79 -4.38 12.28
CA ALA A 136 15.35 -4.13 10.96
C ALA A 136 14.30 -3.87 9.89
N LEU A 137 13.15 -4.57 9.94
CA LEU A 137 12.03 -4.34 9.04
C LEU A 137 11.39 -2.96 9.31
N LEU A 138 11.18 -2.61 10.58
CA LEU A 138 10.66 -1.29 10.96
C LEU A 138 11.58 -0.16 10.51
N ASN A 139 12.90 -0.35 10.60
CA ASN A 139 13.90 0.60 10.10
C ASN A 139 13.84 0.81 8.58
N VAL A 140 13.37 -0.17 7.82
CA VAL A 140 13.14 -0.03 6.38
C VAL A 140 11.81 0.67 6.10
N PHE A 141 10.77 0.36 6.88
CA PHE A 141 9.45 0.98 6.71
C PHE A 141 9.40 2.46 7.12
N ARG A 142 10.28 2.93 8.00
CA ARG A 142 10.35 4.36 8.40
C ARG A 142 10.52 5.34 7.22
N TYR A 143 11.08 4.86 6.10
CA TYR A 143 11.28 5.65 4.89
C TYR A 143 10.06 5.70 3.97
N VAL A 144 9.08 4.84 4.24
CA VAL A 144 7.85 4.71 3.46
C VAL A 144 6.67 5.25 4.26
N GLY A 145 6.72 5.14 5.59
CA GLY A 145 5.75 5.72 6.49
C GLY A 145 5.78 5.12 7.89
N GLU A 146 4.63 5.12 8.56
CA GLU A 146 4.45 4.69 9.95
C GLU A 146 3.91 3.26 10.00
N VAL A 147 4.39 2.47 10.97
CA VAL A 147 3.83 1.16 11.32
C VAL A 147 3.18 1.26 12.69
N LYS A 148 1.90 0.87 12.79
CA LYS A 148 1.14 0.81 14.05
C LYS A 148 0.71 -0.60 14.38
N ASN A 149 0.69 -0.88 15.69
CA ASN A 149 0.05 -2.09 16.21
C ASN A 149 -1.45 -1.84 16.37
N ASP A 150 -2.26 -2.53 15.58
CA ASP A 150 -3.73 -2.46 15.62
C ASP A 150 -4.31 -3.71 14.92
N ASP A 151 -5.63 -3.91 15.04
CA ASP A 151 -6.37 -4.99 14.38
C ASP A 151 -6.28 -4.85 12.85
N GLU A 152 -5.87 -5.92 12.15
CA GLU A 152 -5.75 -5.90 10.68
C GLU A 152 -7.07 -5.56 9.97
N ASP A 153 -8.21 -5.93 10.55
CA ASP A 153 -9.54 -5.67 10.00
C ASP A 153 -9.85 -4.17 9.93
N VAL A 154 -9.19 -3.33 10.74
CA VAL A 154 -9.35 -1.87 10.67
C VAL A 154 -8.99 -1.35 9.27
N VAL A 155 -8.00 -1.96 8.63
CA VAL A 155 -7.55 -1.55 7.29
C VAL A 155 -8.61 -1.84 6.24
N ILE A 156 -9.25 -3.02 6.31
CA ILE A 156 -10.36 -3.37 5.41
C ILE A 156 -11.52 -2.39 5.62
N LYS A 157 -11.90 -2.14 6.88
CA LYS A 157 -13.03 -1.27 7.25
C LYS A 157 -12.80 0.15 6.74
N VAL A 158 -11.63 0.74 7.03
CA VAL A 158 -11.30 2.12 6.63
C VAL A 158 -11.14 2.24 5.12
N ASN A 159 -10.38 1.36 4.47
CA ASN A 159 -10.19 1.43 3.01
C ASN A 159 -11.53 1.30 2.27
N LYS A 160 -12.42 0.38 2.71
CA LYS A 160 -13.74 0.22 2.11
C LYS A 160 -14.62 1.45 2.32
N MET A 161 -14.65 2.01 3.52
CA MET A 161 -15.42 3.20 3.84
C MET A 161 -14.95 4.42 3.04
N ALA A 162 -13.64 4.69 3.03
CA ALA A 162 -13.06 5.80 2.27
C ALA A 162 -13.32 5.64 0.76
N THR A 163 -13.11 4.44 0.21
CA THR A 163 -13.38 4.14 -1.21
C THR A 163 -14.85 4.36 -1.56
N TYR A 164 -15.77 3.89 -0.70
CA TYR A 164 -17.19 4.07 -0.91
C TYR A 164 -17.57 5.56 -0.94
N GLN A 165 -17.11 6.35 0.02
CA GLN A 165 -17.40 7.79 0.06
C GLN A 165 -16.81 8.53 -1.13
N ALA A 166 -15.60 8.16 -1.56
CA ALA A 166 -14.96 8.75 -2.74
C ALA A 166 -15.76 8.48 -4.03
N ILE A 167 -16.17 7.22 -4.26
CA ILE A 167 -16.98 6.88 -5.43
C ILE A 167 -18.36 7.52 -5.36
N LYS A 168 -18.99 7.55 -4.18
CA LYS A 168 -20.29 8.24 -4.00
C LYS A 168 -20.19 9.72 -4.38
N ALA A 169 -19.19 10.42 -3.88
CA ALA A 169 -18.97 11.83 -4.21
C ALA A 169 -18.70 12.04 -5.70
N ALA A 170 -17.91 11.16 -6.33
CA ALA A 170 -17.66 11.22 -7.77
C ALA A 170 -18.96 11.08 -8.58
N VAL A 171 -19.79 10.10 -8.26
CA VAL A 171 -21.09 9.89 -8.93
C VAL A 171 -22.05 11.07 -8.70
N GLU A 172 -22.05 11.66 -7.51
CA GLU A 172 -22.86 12.86 -7.22
C GLU A 172 -22.40 14.08 -8.02
N ILE A 173 -21.08 14.28 -8.16
CA ILE A 173 -20.51 15.31 -9.03
C ILE A 173 -20.97 15.07 -10.47
N GLU A 174 -20.88 13.85 -10.99
CA GLU A 174 -21.29 13.56 -12.37
C GLU A 174 -22.76 13.89 -12.62
N LYS A 175 -23.65 13.49 -11.71
CA LYS A 175 -25.09 13.78 -11.79
C LYS A 175 -25.39 15.28 -11.76
N GLU A 176 -24.67 16.05 -10.95
CA GLU A 176 -24.85 17.49 -10.88
C GLU A 176 -24.42 18.20 -12.17
N PHE A 177 -23.35 17.71 -12.82
CA PHE A 177 -22.91 18.21 -14.11
C PHE A 177 -23.93 17.92 -15.22
N GLU A 178 -24.47 16.70 -15.25
CA GLU A 178 -25.53 16.32 -16.19
C GLU A 178 -26.80 17.16 -15.98
N ARG A 179 -27.27 17.29 -14.74
CA ARG A 179 -28.46 18.07 -14.39
C ARG A 179 -28.35 19.54 -14.79
N LYS A 180 -27.15 20.12 -14.67
CA LYS A 180 -26.86 21.51 -15.00
C LYS A 180 -26.44 21.72 -16.46
N HIS A 181 -26.38 20.65 -17.27
CA HIS A 181 -25.94 20.69 -18.67
C HIS A 181 -24.55 21.35 -18.83
N LEU A 182 -23.63 21.06 -17.90
CA LEU A 182 -22.28 21.63 -17.92
C LEU A 182 -21.35 20.84 -18.86
N PRO A 183 -20.32 21.49 -19.43
CA PRO A 183 -19.35 20.83 -20.30
C PRO A 183 -18.64 19.65 -19.64
N MET A 184 -18.43 18.58 -20.40
CA MET A 184 -17.75 17.36 -19.95
C MET A 184 -16.30 17.62 -19.51
N GLU A 185 -15.60 18.54 -20.17
CA GLU A 185 -14.24 18.96 -19.80
C GLU A 185 -14.17 19.54 -18.38
N TYR A 186 -15.22 20.25 -17.92
CA TYR A 186 -15.26 20.80 -16.57
C TYR A 186 -15.51 19.70 -15.53
N LYS A 187 -16.30 18.68 -15.90
CA LYS A 187 -16.52 17.49 -15.06
C LYS A 187 -15.21 16.74 -14.81
N GLU A 188 -14.41 16.56 -15.85
CA GLU A 188 -13.10 15.91 -15.72
C GLU A 188 -12.18 16.70 -14.78
N ARG A 189 -12.11 18.03 -14.93
CA ARG A 189 -11.34 18.90 -14.02
C ARG A 189 -11.87 18.87 -12.59
N ALA A 190 -13.19 18.76 -12.40
CA ALA A 190 -13.80 18.65 -11.09
C ALA A 190 -13.38 17.36 -10.38
N LEU A 191 -13.38 16.23 -11.08
CA LEU A 191 -13.05 14.91 -10.52
C LEU A 191 -11.55 14.68 -10.32
N THR A 192 -10.71 15.20 -11.22
CA THR A 192 -9.26 14.89 -11.24
C THR A 192 -8.39 15.92 -10.53
N SER A 193 -8.92 17.14 -10.29
CA SER A 193 -8.15 18.23 -9.69
C SER A 193 -8.90 18.90 -8.55
N LEU A 194 -10.08 19.48 -8.80
CA LEU A 194 -10.75 20.32 -7.79
C LEU A 194 -11.20 19.53 -6.56
N ALA A 195 -11.98 18.47 -6.74
CA ALA A 195 -12.51 17.70 -5.61
C ALA A 195 -11.40 17.03 -4.78
N PRO A 196 -10.40 16.33 -5.38
CA PRO A 196 -9.29 15.76 -4.62
C PRO A 196 -8.53 16.81 -3.80
N GLU A 197 -8.19 17.96 -4.37
CA GLU A 197 -7.42 18.99 -3.68
C GLU A 197 -8.22 19.78 -2.63
N VAL A 198 -9.53 19.95 -2.82
CA VAL A 198 -10.41 20.48 -1.77
C VAL A 198 -10.49 19.52 -0.59
N ILE A 199 -10.62 18.20 -0.84
CA ILE A 199 -10.61 17.19 0.23
C ILE A 199 -9.27 17.18 0.96
N ARG A 200 -8.14 17.22 0.23
CA ARG A 200 -6.79 17.30 0.80
C ARG A 200 -6.58 18.56 1.62
N SER A 201 -7.04 19.71 1.11
CA SER A 201 -6.96 20.98 1.84
C SER A 201 -7.83 20.99 3.08
N TYR A 202 -9.03 20.40 3.02
CA TYR A 202 -9.91 20.23 4.19
C TYR A 202 -9.26 19.36 5.27
N SER A 203 -8.70 18.21 4.90
CA SER A 203 -8.06 17.29 5.86
C SER A 203 -6.81 17.88 6.53
N GLN A 204 -6.13 18.81 5.86
CA GLN A 204 -4.96 19.51 6.38
C GLN A 204 -5.29 20.84 7.10
N GLY A 205 -6.57 21.25 7.14
CA GLY A 205 -6.97 22.55 7.70
C GLY A 205 -6.49 23.76 6.88
N LYS A 206 -6.25 23.58 5.57
CA LYS A 206 -5.69 24.57 4.64
C LYS A 206 -6.69 25.12 3.62
N LEU A 207 -7.99 24.99 3.88
CA LEU A 207 -9.00 25.57 2.97
C LEU A 207 -8.85 27.10 2.89
N GLY A 208 -8.97 27.63 1.67
CA GLY A 208 -9.16 29.06 1.44
C GLY A 208 -10.54 29.53 1.91
N HIS A 209 -10.75 30.85 1.90
CA HIS A 209 -11.98 31.50 2.42
C HIS A 209 -13.27 30.84 1.91
N PHE A 210 -13.40 30.68 0.59
CA PHE A 210 -14.57 30.06 -0.03
C PHE A 210 -14.83 28.63 0.46
N GLY A 211 -13.78 27.82 0.57
CA GLY A 211 -13.90 26.45 1.10
C GLY A 211 -14.33 26.42 2.57
N GLN A 212 -13.85 27.36 3.37
CA GLN A 212 -14.21 27.46 4.79
C GLN A 212 -15.68 27.83 4.98
N GLU A 213 -16.23 28.72 4.15
CA GLU A 213 -17.66 29.08 4.17
C GLU A 213 -18.54 27.87 3.87
N ILE A 214 -18.23 27.13 2.80
CA ILE A 214 -18.94 25.89 2.46
C ILE A 214 -18.84 24.87 3.60
N ALA A 215 -17.66 24.67 4.18
CA ALA A 215 -17.48 23.74 5.28
C ALA A 215 -18.32 24.11 6.52
N LYS A 216 -18.48 25.41 6.81
CA LYS A 216 -19.35 25.89 7.90
C LYS A 216 -20.83 25.58 7.62
N GLU A 217 -21.28 25.75 6.39
CA GLU A 217 -22.67 25.41 6.00
C GLU A 217 -22.98 23.93 6.19
N PHE A 218 -22.03 23.04 5.86
CA PHE A 218 -22.21 21.60 6.08
C PHE A 218 -22.15 21.22 7.56
N LYS A 219 -21.26 21.82 8.35
CA LYS A 219 -21.14 21.55 9.79
C LYS A 219 -22.30 22.11 10.62
N GLY A 220 -22.92 23.22 10.19
CA GLY A 220 -24.10 23.79 10.85
C GLY A 220 -25.42 23.10 10.50
N LYS A 221 -25.40 22.13 9.57
CA LYS A 221 -26.56 21.30 9.19
C LYS A 221 -26.54 19.89 9.81
N LEU A 222 -25.51 19.57 10.59
CA LEU A 222 -25.39 18.36 11.42
C LEU A 222 -25.74 18.71 12.87
#